data_AF-A0A837DC20-F1
#
_entry.id   AF-A0A837DC20-F1
#
_cell.length_a   1.000
_cell.length_b   1.000
_cell.length_c   1.000
_cell.angle_alpha   90.00
_cell.angle_beta   90.00
_cell.angle_gamma   90.00
#
_symmetry.space_group_name_H-M   'P 1'
#
loop_
_entity.id
_entity.type
_entity.pdbx_description
1 polymer ?
#
loop_
_entity_poly.entity_id
_entity_poly.type
_entity_poly.pdbx_seq_one_letter_code
_entity_poly.pdbx_strand_id
1 'polypeptide(L)'
;MAGGFTGTPEQFQQAYQDVDAIKAAMDQNLNQLRSNIEATQAGWQGEAAKAFQNVMAAFDEKTRKLNEALGNIGELLQQSGVKYQQAEEEQNAAISSIGNALNGL
;
A
#
# COMPACT_ATOMS: atom_id res chain seq x y z
N MET A 1 4.27 -24.58 -3.39
CA MET A 1 4.95 -23.28 -3.49
C MET A 1 3.93 -22.21 -3.13
N ALA A 2 4.20 -21.43 -2.10
CA ALA A 2 3.26 -20.42 -1.60
C ALA A 2 2.96 -19.42 -2.72
N GLY A 3 1.69 -19.18 -3.00
CA GLY A 3 1.22 -18.28 -4.07
C GLY A 3 1.52 -16.82 -3.74
N GLY A 4 2.78 -16.43 -3.82
CA GLY A 4 3.21 -15.04 -3.84
C GLY A 4 3.01 -14.45 -5.24
N PHE A 5 2.79 -13.14 -5.30
CA PHE A 5 2.67 -12.38 -6.54
C PHE A 5 3.81 -12.72 -7.51
N THR A 6 3.47 -13.18 -8.72
CA THR A 6 4.42 -13.37 -9.82
C THR A 6 4.41 -12.11 -10.69
N GLY A 7 5.55 -11.45 -10.86
CA GLY A 7 5.67 -10.25 -11.70
C GLY A 7 7.12 -9.82 -11.89
N THR A 8 7.38 -8.90 -12.83
CA THR A 8 8.72 -8.34 -13.06
C THR A 8 9.04 -7.25 -12.01
N PRO A 9 10.32 -6.92 -11.77
CA PRO A 9 10.70 -5.82 -10.87
C PRO A 9 9.99 -4.50 -11.19
N GLU A 10 9.79 -4.18 -12.47
CA GLU A 10 9.08 -2.99 -12.92
C GLU A 10 7.61 -3.00 -12.52
N GLN A 11 6.95 -4.17 -12.56
CA GLN A 11 5.56 -4.31 -12.13
C GLN A 11 5.41 -4.10 -10.62
N PHE A 12 6.37 -4.57 -9.82
CA PHE A 12 6.38 -4.29 -8.38
C PHE A 12 6.61 -2.81 -8.09
N GLN A 13 7.53 -2.17 -8.82
CA GLN A 13 7.78 -0.74 -8.68
C GLN A 13 6.56 0.11 -9.07
N GLN A 14 5.86 -0.28 -10.14
CA GLN A 14 4.61 0.39 -10.54
C GLN A 14 3.52 0.19 -9.48
N ALA A 15 3.33 -1.04 -9.00
CA ALA A 15 2.34 -1.33 -7.96
C ALA A 15 2.60 -0.53 -6.68
N TYR A 16 3.87 -0.33 -6.30
CA TYR A 16 4.23 0.53 -5.18
C TYR A 16 3.80 1.99 -5.42
N GLN A 17 4.10 2.55 -6.61
CA GLN A 17 3.69 3.91 -6.96
C GLN A 17 2.17 4.07 -6.97
N ASP A 18 1.45 3.07 -7.47
CA ASP A 18 -0.02 3.06 -7.49
C ASP A 18 -0.59 3.07 -6.06
N VAL A 19 -0.01 2.28 -5.15
CA VAL A 19 -0.43 2.27 -3.74
C VAL A 19 -0.19 3.62 -3.07
N ASP A 20 0.93 4.27 -3.34
CA ASP A 20 1.22 5.61 -2.79
C ASP A 20 0.26 6.67 -3.35
N ALA A 21 -0.03 6.61 -4.65
CA ALA A 21 -1.02 7.49 -5.29
C ALA A 21 -2.43 7.27 -4.73
N ILE A 22 -2.84 6.02 -4.54
CA ILE A 22 -4.14 5.67 -3.92
C ILE A 22 -4.22 6.21 -2.50
N LYS A 23 -3.15 6.07 -1.71
CA LYS A 23 -3.07 6.61 -0.35
C LYS A 23 -3.27 8.13 -0.35
N ALA A 24 -2.56 8.86 -1.20
CA ALA A 24 -2.71 10.31 -1.30
C ALA A 24 -4.14 10.74 -1.69
N ALA A 25 -4.74 10.06 -2.69
CA ALA A 25 -6.11 10.34 -3.10
C ALA A 25 -7.13 10.04 -1.99
N MET A 26 -6.86 8.98 -1.21
CA MET A 26 -7.70 8.58 -0.09
C MET A 26 -7.63 9.58 1.06
N ASP A 27 -6.43 10.04 1.45
CA ASP A 27 -6.26 11.10 2.44
C ASP A 27 -7.00 12.39 2.01
N GLN A 28 -6.93 12.75 0.73
CA GLN A 28 -7.69 13.89 0.20
C GLN A 28 -9.22 13.69 0.34
N ASN A 29 -9.73 12.52 -0.05
CA ASN A 29 -11.15 12.20 0.07
C ASN A 29 -11.63 12.21 1.53
N LEU A 30 -10.80 11.72 2.44
CA LEU A 30 -11.11 11.71 3.87
C LEU A 30 -11.15 13.13 4.44
N ASN A 31 -10.21 14.00 4.04
CA ASN A 31 -10.23 15.42 4.42
C ASN A 31 -11.46 16.16 3.87
N GLN A 32 -11.86 15.86 2.63
CA GLN A 32 -13.08 16.38 2.03
C GLN A 32 -14.31 15.93 2.82
N LEU A 33 -14.39 14.64 3.16
CA LEU A 33 -15.50 14.09 3.93
C LEU A 33 -15.58 14.72 5.33
N ARG A 34 -14.44 14.86 6.03
CA ARG A 34 -14.37 15.61 7.30
C ARG A 34 -14.91 17.02 7.16
N SER A 35 -14.47 17.76 6.15
CA SER A 35 -14.89 19.14 5.93
C SER A 35 -16.40 19.24 5.69
N ASN A 36 -16.96 18.30 4.91
CA ASN A 36 -18.40 18.23 4.67
C ASN A 36 -19.18 17.92 5.95
N ILE A 37 -18.66 17.00 6.78
CA ILE A 37 -19.24 16.67 8.08
C ILE A 37 -19.22 17.90 9.00
N GLU A 38 -18.08 18.57 9.16
CA GLU A 38 -17.95 19.81 9.94
C GLU A 38 -18.87 20.94 9.46
N ALA A 39 -19.05 21.10 8.14
CA ALA A 39 -19.99 22.08 7.59
C ALA A 39 -21.45 21.81 8.01
N THR A 40 -21.82 20.55 8.23
CA THR A 40 -23.17 20.18 8.72
C THR A 40 -23.36 20.36 10.23
N GLN A 41 -22.27 20.58 10.98
CA GLN A 41 -22.32 20.80 12.43
C GLN A 41 -22.96 22.14 12.81
N ALA A 42 -23.02 23.11 11.89
CA ALA A 42 -23.58 24.44 12.14
C ALA A 42 -25.07 24.34 12.55
N GLY A 43 -25.32 24.29 13.85
CA GLY A 43 -26.66 24.18 14.44
C GLY A 43 -26.91 22.94 15.31
N TRP A 44 -25.98 21.99 15.38
CA TRP A 44 -26.13 20.78 16.18
C TRP A 44 -25.66 21.03 17.62
N GLN A 45 -26.60 21.20 18.55
CA GLN A 45 -26.33 21.33 19.98
C GLN A 45 -26.91 20.13 20.75
N GLY A 46 -26.40 19.86 21.95
CA GLY A 46 -26.90 18.79 22.81
C GLY A 46 -26.57 17.38 22.29
N GLU A 47 -27.57 16.50 22.17
CA GLU A 47 -27.36 15.10 21.77
C GLU A 47 -26.83 14.94 20.34
N ALA A 48 -27.21 15.85 19.43
CA ALA A 48 -26.70 15.85 18.06
C ALA A 48 -25.18 16.08 18.00
N ALA A 49 -24.66 16.93 18.90
CA ALA A 49 -23.21 17.16 19.01
C ALA A 49 -22.47 15.92 19.53
N LYS A 50 -23.07 15.14 20.44
CA LYS A 50 -22.49 13.87 20.91
C LYS A 50 -22.48 12.81 19.81
N ALA A 51 -23.58 12.67 19.07
CA ALA A 51 -23.65 11.76 17.92
C ALA A 51 -22.60 12.11 16.86
N PHE A 52 -22.43 13.40 16.59
CA PHE A 52 -21.39 13.91 15.70
C PHE A 52 -19.97 13.54 16.16
N GLN A 53 -19.66 13.77 17.44
CA GLN A 53 -18.36 13.38 18.01
C GLN A 53 -18.08 11.88 17.86
N ASN A 54 -19.10 11.03 18.06
CA ASN A 54 -18.96 9.59 17.86
C ASN A 54 -18.68 9.23 16.39
N VAL A 55 -19.37 9.89 15.45
CA VAL A 55 -19.12 9.71 14.01
C VAL A 55 -17.69 10.13 13.65
N MET A 56 -17.23 11.26 14.16
CA MET A 56 -15.86 11.74 13.94
C MET A 56 -14.81 10.80 14.53
N ALA A 57 -15.03 10.27 15.74
CA ALA A 57 -14.12 9.30 16.35
C ALA A 57 -14.04 7.99 15.52
N ALA A 58 -15.18 7.47 15.08
CA ALA A 58 -15.22 6.29 14.22
C ALA A 58 -14.59 6.55 12.84
N PHE A 59 -14.74 7.76 12.32
CA PHE A 59 -14.12 8.20 11.09
C PHE A 59 -12.59 8.24 11.20
N ASP A 60 -12.06 8.80 12.29
CA ASP A 60 -10.63 8.86 12.58
C ASP A 60 -10.02 7.47 12.71
N GLU A 61 -10.71 6.58 13.43
CA GLU A 61 -10.27 5.19 13.59
C GLU A 61 -10.20 4.46 12.24
N LYS A 62 -11.24 4.58 11.41
CA LYS A 62 -11.27 3.95 10.09
C LYS A 62 -10.20 4.50 9.16
N THR A 63 -9.99 5.82 9.18
CA THR A 63 -8.93 6.48 8.43
C THR A 63 -7.56 5.94 8.80
N ARG A 64 -7.27 5.82 10.10
CA ARG A 64 -6.00 5.26 10.58
C ARG A 64 -5.80 3.82 10.10
N LYS A 65 -6.78 2.95 10.29
CA LYS A 65 -6.69 1.54 9.87
C LYS A 65 -6.47 1.40 8.37
N LEU A 66 -7.11 2.27 7.59
CA LEU A 66 -6.99 2.27 6.15
C LEU A 66 -5.59 2.70 5.69
N ASN A 67 -5.04 3.75 6.30
CA ASN A 67 -3.66 4.19 6.05
C ASN A 67 -2.62 3.16 6.50
N GLU A 68 -2.84 2.48 7.63
CA GLU A 68 -2.01 1.35 8.06
C GLU A 68 -2.05 0.19 7.07
N ALA A 69 -3.24 -0.18 6.58
CA ALA A 69 -3.39 -1.25 5.60
C ALA A 69 -2.68 -0.94 4.29
N LEU A 70 -2.81 0.30 3.77
CA LEU A 70 -2.10 0.74 2.57
C LEU A 70 -0.59 0.77 2.77
N GLY A 71 -0.11 1.21 3.94
CA GLY A 71 1.30 1.16 4.30
C GLY A 71 1.85 -0.28 4.29
N ASN A 72 1.13 -1.21 4.93
CA ASN A 72 1.49 -2.62 4.94
C ASN A 72 1.53 -3.22 3.53
N ILE A 73 0.58 -2.86 2.65
CA ILE A 73 0.60 -3.30 1.25
C ILE A 73 1.85 -2.76 0.53
N GLY A 74 2.19 -1.48 0.73
CA GLY A 74 3.40 -0.88 0.16
C GLY A 74 4.68 -1.60 0.61
N GLU A 75 4.80 -1.89 1.91
CA GLU A 75 5.94 -2.65 2.47
C GLU A 75 6.02 -4.06 1.90
N LEU A 76 4.88 -4.76 1.79
CA LEU A 76 4.82 -6.11 1.22
C LEU A 76 5.24 -6.13 -0.26
N LEU A 77 4.81 -5.13 -1.04
CA LEU A 77 5.21 -4.98 -2.43
C LEU A 77 6.71 -4.70 -2.57
N GLN A 78 7.26 -3.82 -1.73
CA GLN A 78 8.69 -3.52 -1.73
C GLN A 78 9.52 -4.76 -1.36
N GLN A 79 9.13 -5.48 -0.30
CA GLN A 79 9.80 -6.72 0.10
C GLN A 79 9.71 -7.80 -0.97
N SER A 80 8.58 -7.90 -1.67
CA SER A 80 8.39 -8.85 -2.77
C SER A 80 9.27 -8.50 -3.96
N GLY A 81 9.36 -7.22 -4.34
CA GLY A 81 10.25 -6.76 -5.41
C GLY A 81 11.73 -7.05 -5.13
N VAL A 82 12.21 -6.78 -3.92
CA VAL A 82 13.61 -7.09 -3.52
C VAL A 82 13.90 -8.58 -3.57
N LYS A 83 12.99 -9.42 -3.04
CA LYS A 83 13.15 -10.89 -3.10
C LYS A 83 13.18 -11.40 -4.53
N TYR A 84 12.37 -10.79 -5.41
CA TYR A 84 12.32 -11.19 -6.81
C TYR A 84 13.63 -10.84 -7.54
N GLN A 85 14.16 -9.63 -7.34
CA GLN A 85 15.45 -9.22 -7.90
C GLN A 85 16.58 -10.16 -7.46
N GLN A 86 16.64 -10.51 -6.18
CA GLN A 86 17.65 -11.45 -5.66
C GLN A 86 17.54 -12.84 -6.30
N ALA A 87 16.32 -13.37 -6.44
CA ALA A 87 16.09 -14.66 -7.08
C ALA A 87 16.51 -14.67 -8.57
N GLU A 88 16.27 -13.56 -9.27
CA GLU A 88 16.67 -13.41 -10.68
C GLU A 88 18.20 -13.31 -10.83
N GLU A 89 18.87 -12.56 -9.94
CA GLU A 89 20.34 -12.49 -9.90
C GLU A 89 20.99 -13.86 -9.62
N GLU A 90 20.45 -14.61 -8.64
CA GLU A 90 20.92 -15.96 -8.32
C GLU A 90 20.74 -16.92 -9.50
N GLN A 91 19.59 -16.86 -10.17
CA GLN A 91 19.32 -17.70 -11.34
C GLN A 91 20.24 -17.35 -12.52
N ASN A 92 20.46 -16.07 -12.78
CA ASN A 92 21.39 -15.60 -13.83
C ASN A 92 22.84 -16.00 -13.53
N ALA A 93 23.27 -15.91 -12.27
CA ALA A 93 24.59 -16.37 -11.85
C ALA A 93 24.75 -17.89 -12.03
N ALA A 94 23.73 -18.67 -11.68
CA ALA A 94 23.72 -20.12 -11.87
C ALA A 94 23.82 -20.48 -13.37
N ILE A 95 23.03 -19.83 -14.23
CA ILE A 95 23.09 -20.05 -15.69
C ILE A 95 24.47 -19.67 -16.24
N SER A 96 25.02 -18.53 -15.83
CA SER A 96 26.35 -18.08 -16.26
C SER A 96 27.44 -19.07 -15.83
N SER A 97 27.35 -19.63 -14.63
CA SER A 97 28.29 -20.65 -14.13
C SER A 97 28.23 -21.94 -14.96
N ILE A 98 27.03 -22.39 -15.33
CA ILE A 98 26.83 -23.56 -16.19
C ILE A 98 27.37 -23.29 -17.59
N GLY A 99 27.08 -22.13 -18.17
CA GLY A 99 27.58 -21.73 -19.48
C GLY A 99 29.11 -21.74 -19.54
N ASN A 100 29.78 -21.21 -18.51
CA ASN A 100 31.24 -21.22 -18.40
C ASN A 100 31.79 -22.65 -18.25
N ALA A 101 31.12 -23.51 -17.48
CA ALA A 101 31.53 -24.91 -17.31
C ALA A 101 31.38 -25.72 -18.61
N LEU A 102 30.34 -25.46 -19.39
CA LEU A 102 30.10 -26.12 -20.67
C LEU A 102 31.02 -25.63 -21.79
N ASN A 103 31.44 -24.36 -21.75
CA ASN A 103 32.33 -23.76 -22.76
C ASN A 103 33.82 -24.03 -22.49
N GLY A 104 34.15 -24.60 -21.32
CA GLY A 104 35.50 -25.03 -20.93
C GLY A 104 35.80 -26.52 -21.16
N LEU A 105 34.84 -27.27 -21.71
CA LEU A 105 34.98 -28.65 -22.19
C LEU A 105 35.19 -28.67 -23.71
#